data_AF-A0A1S1Z2X9-F1
#
_entry.id   AF-A0A1S1Z2X9-F1
#
_cell.length_a   1.000
_cell.length_b   1.000
_cell.length_c   1.000
_cell.angle_alpha   90.00
_cell.angle_beta   90.00
_cell.angle_gamma   90.00
#
_symmetry.space_group_name_H-M   'P 1'
#
loop_
_entity.id
_entity.type
_entity.pdbx_description
1 polymer ?
#
loop_
_entity_poly.entity_id
_entity_poly.type
_entity_poly.pdbx_seq_one_letter_code
_entity_poly.pdbx_strand_id
1 'polypeptide(L)'
;MLVASFSNGQTRNSCLSGQAKFAPIDGKRLLILGQDLGAVGGLDRYNSGYIDSFADLPAGITTYTSLPTLGGLYSTVNYGAGDVSAKVYADSPEFNQTSFVIGLYLVDQEKRISDGDYDEQIRKLANWIKDTNRPVYLRIGYEFDGDHNHYNSTYYKSMWRKIVDIFDEEAVANCDFVWQSDGVHSVAFMQNYYPGDEYVDWMGFSYFQKNAGGDLIRYAEIKNKPVMIAEATPRGYDLQNDNGTTAWNSWFKPLFELMDNHTIIKGLAYINTDWDSQPMWRGENWGDTRLQVNEIIKTNWDTELQGEEWIFGGNEFFENVGYPYDQITDNCFPSEDGQVTSVNDEDFRWGYVCNTEIGGLKLYLDNCKEIKSITLLEATSGKIINEIAAPQQNINNIQTSNGLYILSVEDFEGNLSRVKVMVCN
;
A
#
# COMPACT_ATOMS: atom_id res chain seq x y z
N MET A 1 -12.42 10.88 44.09
CA MET A 1 -11.26 11.19 43.23
C MET A 1 -10.53 9.90 42.95
N LEU A 2 -10.90 9.20 41.88
CA LEU A 2 -10.01 8.21 41.28
C LEU A 2 -9.30 8.94 40.14
N VAL A 3 -7.99 9.07 40.28
CA VAL A 3 -7.10 9.55 39.22
C VAL A 3 -6.98 8.39 38.24
N ALA A 4 -7.58 8.53 37.06
CA ALA A 4 -7.29 7.66 35.93
C ALA A 4 -5.81 7.87 35.57
N SER A 5 -5.00 6.85 35.81
CA SER A 5 -3.64 6.78 35.29
C SER A 5 -3.72 6.67 33.77
N PHE A 6 -3.31 7.71 33.06
CA PHE A 6 -2.98 7.60 31.65
C PHE A 6 -1.82 6.60 31.52
N SER A 7 -2.11 5.42 30.99
CA SER A 7 -1.06 4.47 30.61
C SER A 7 -0.32 5.03 29.40
N ASN A 8 0.99 5.25 29.56
CA ASN A 8 1.91 5.45 28.46
C ASN A 8 1.83 4.25 27.50
N GLY A 9 1.60 4.52 26.21
CA GLY A 9 1.81 3.61 25.08
C GLY A 9 0.98 2.33 25.09
N GLN A 10 -0.21 2.33 24.49
CA GLN A 10 -0.81 1.09 24.01
C GLN A 10 0.02 0.58 22.84
N THR A 11 0.83 -0.44 23.10
CA THR A 11 1.47 -1.25 22.07
C THR A 11 0.39 -1.96 21.27
N ARG A 12 0.47 -1.90 19.94
CA ARG A 12 -0.46 -2.60 19.04
C ARG A 12 -0.30 -4.11 19.27
N ASN A 13 -1.39 -4.80 19.55
CA ASN A 13 -1.36 -6.22 19.94
C ASN A 13 -1.25 -7.19 18.76
N SER A 14 -1.43 -6.71 17.52
CA SER A 14 -1.31 -7.52 16.31
C SER A 14 0.14 -7.83 15.95
N CYS A 15 0.37 -9.05 15.47
CA CYS A 15 1.66 -9.49 14.97
C CYS A 15 2.12 -8.72 13.71
N LEU A 16 1.19 -8.04 13.03
CA LEU A 16 1.40 -7.26 11.80
C LEU A 16 1.94 -5.84 12.07
N SER A 17 2.33 -5.55 13.32
CA SER A 17 2.81 -4.29 13.91
C SER A 17 3.64 -3.37 13.00
N GLY A 18 2.98 -2.67 12.07
CA GLY A 18 3.57 -1.68 11.18
C GLY A 18 4.39 -2.26 10.03
N GLN A 19 4.22 -3.54 9.71
CA GLN A 19 4.95 -4.19 8.63
C GLN A 19 4.19 -3.99 7.32
N ALA A 20 4.84 -3.39 6.33
CA ALA A 20 4.32 -3.27 4.98
C ALA A 20 4.19 -4.65 4.34
N LYS A 21 2.97 -5.15 4.27
CA LYS A 21 2.69 -6.49 3.75
C LYS A 21 2.89 -6.52 2.24
N PHE A 22 2.30 -5.59 1.54
CA PHE A 22 2.23 -5.63 0.07
C PHE A 22 3.34 -4.84 -0.60
N ALA A 23 4.36 -4.41 0.16
CA ALA A 23 5.53 -3.77 -0.42
C ALA A 23 6.30 -4.74 -1.30
N PRO A 24 6.61 -4.36 -2.55
CA PRO A 24 7.58 -5.10 -3.33
C PRO A 24 8.99 -4.87 -2.75
N ILE A 25 9.98 -5.62 -3.21
CA ILE A 25 11.37 -5.43 -2.81
C ILE A 25 11.91 -4.06 -3.26
N ASP A 26 12.98 -3.58 -2.64
CA ASP A 26 13.61 -2.31 -3.01
C ASP A 26 13.98 -2.25 -4.50
N GLY A 27 13.69 -1.11 -5.12
CA GLY A 27 13.91 -0.90 -6.56
C GLY A 27 12.82 -1.51 -7.46
N LYS A 28 11.78 -2.14 -6.90
CA LYS A 28 10.54 -2.46 -7.62
C LYS A 28 9.44 -1.50 -7.21
N ARG A 29 8.53 -1.17 -8.14
CA ARG A 29 7.49 -0.15 -7.95
C ARG A 29 6.17 -0.54 -8.59
N LEU A 30 5.09 -0.29 -7.86
CA LEU A 30 3.71 -0.49 -8.31
C LEU A 30 3.25 0.71 -9.13
N LEU A 31 2.68 0.47 -10.31
CA LEU A 31 1.88 1.48 -10.99
C LEU A 31 0.44 1.42 -10.50
N ILE A 32 -0.04 2.53 -9.94
CA ILE A 32 -1.42 2.70 -9.46
C ILE A 32 -2.06 3.81 -10.29
N LEU A 33 -3.30 3.59 -10.74
CA LEU A 33 -4.03 4.58 -11.51
C LEU A 33 -5.22 5.11 -10.74
N GLY A 34 -5.45 6.40 -10.87
CA GLY A 34 -6.51 7.09 -10.18
C GLY A 34 -7.08 8.30 -10.92
N GLN A 35 -8.05 8.98 -10.31
CA GLN A 35 -8.55 8.67 -8.96
C GLN A 35 -10.06 8.48 -8.87
N ASP A 36 -10.71 8.50 -10.02
CA ASP A 36 -12.12 8.24 -10.21
C ASP A 36 -12.32 7.25 -11.37
N LEU A 37 -13.55 6.76 -11.53
CA LEU A 37 -13.88 5.74 -12.53
C LEU A 37 -13.59 6.21 -13.97
N GLY A 38 -13.76 7.51 -14.26
CA GLY A 38 -13.49 8.07 -15.58
C GLY A 38 -11.99 8.20 -15.88
N ALA A 39 -11.19 8.51 -14.85
CA ALA A 39 -9.74 8.61 -14.97
C ALA A 39 -9.08 7.25 -15.24
N VAL A 40 -9.52 6.22 -14.53
CA VAL A 40 -8.98 4.86 -14.65
C VAL A 40 -9.54 4.17 -15.90
N GLY A 41 -10.86 4.15 -16.07
CA GLY A 41 -11.52 3.57 -17.23
C GLY A 41 -11.58 2.03 -17.22
N GLY A 42 -11.64 1.42 -18.40
CA GLY A 42 -11.74 -0.03 -18.59
C GLY A 42 -13.09 -0.64 -18.17
N LEU A 43 -14.15 0.15 -18.16
CA LEU A 43 -15.50 -0.26 -17.76
C LEU A 43 -16.52 0.15 -18.82
N ASP A 44 -17.66 -0.55 -18.93
CA ASP A 44 -18.68 -0.28 -19.95
C ASP A 44 -19.12 1.20 -20.04
N ARG A 45 -19.26 1.87 -18.89
CA ARG A 45 -19.66 3.29 -18.79
C ARG A 45 -18.48 4.25 -18.71
N TYR A 46 -17.29 3.75 -18.43
CA TYR A 46 -16.06 4.53 -18.28
C TYR A 46 -15.01 3.87 -19.17
N ASN A 47 -15.10 4.14 -20.47
CA ASN A 47 -14.33 3.46 -21.53
C ASN A 47 -13.45 4.45 -22.32
N SER A 48 -12.97 5.49 -21.66
CA SER A 48 -12.06 6.50 -22.22
C SER A 48 -10.99 6.96 -21.22
N GLY A 49 -10.78 6.16 -20.17
CA GLY A 49 -9.77 6.40 -19.15
C GLY A 49 -8.39 5.91 -19.58
N TYR A 50 -7.49 5.77 -18.61
CA TYR A 50 -6.15 5.26 -18.85
C TYR A 50 -6.17 3.86 -19.48
N ILE A 51 -6.90 2.90 -18.90
CA ILE A 51 -6.90 1.50 -19.36
C ILE A 51 -7.38 1.34 -20.80
N ASP A 52 -8.20 2.26 -21.28
CA ASP A 52 -8.73 2.23 -22.65
C ASP A 52 -7.70 2.69 -23.69
N SER A 53 -6.56 3.23 -23.24
CA SER A 53 -5.51 3.81 -24.08
C SER A 53 -4.16 3.12 -23.96
N PHE A 54 -3.96 2.31 -22.93
CA PHE A 54 -2.69 1.67 -22.57
C PHE A 54 -2.89 0.14 -22.43
N ALA A 55 -1.86 -0.64 -22.75
CA ALA A 55 -1.97 -2.10 -22.80
C ALA A 55 -1.92 -2.75 -21.40
N ASP A 56 -1.16 -2.15 -20.49
CA ASP A 56 -0.87 -2.76 -19.19
C ASP A 56 -1.94 -2.41 -18.16
N LEU A 57 -2.39 -3.44 -17.45
CA LEU A 57 -3.27 -3.28 -16.30
C LEU A 57 -2.45 -2.76 -15.11
N PRO A 58 -2.89 -1.72 -14.38
CA PRO A 58 -2.17 -1.22 -13.22
C PRO A 58 -2.15 -2.26 -12.10
N ALA A 59 -1.09 -2.21 -11.30
CA ALA A 59 -1.01 -2.97 -10.06
C ALA A 59 -2.08 -2.54 -9.05
N GLY A 60 -2.57 -1.29 -9.12
CA GLY A 60 -3.62 -0.84 -8.22
C GLY A 60 -4.53 0.24 -8.79
N ILE A 61 -5.71 0.36 -8.20
CA ILE A 61 -6.72 1.34 -8.55
C ILE A 61 -6.99 2.23 -7.34
N THR A 62 -6.82 3.54 -7.53
CA THR A 62 -7.16 4.53 -6.51
C THR A 62 -8.65 4.83 -6.53
N THR A 63 -9.26 4.86 -5.35
CA THR A 63 -10.63 5.33 -5.14
C THR A 63 -10.76 6.00 -3.78
N TYR A 64 -11.94 6.52 -3.45
CA TYR A 64 -12.20 7.22 -2.20
C TYR A 64 -13.46 6.73 -1.50
N THR A 65 -13.40 6.77 -0.18
CA THR A 65 -14.58 6.62 0.69
C THR A 65 -14.47 7.57 1.88
N SER A 66 -15.49 7.63 2.72
CA SER A 66 -15.54 8.54 3.86
C SER A 66 -16.21 7.91 5.07
N LEU A 67 -15.90 8.42 6.26
CA LEU A 67 -16.73 8.19 7.44
C LEU A 67 -17.61 9.42 7.71
N PRO A 68 -18.87 9.22 8.17
CA PRO A 68 -19.49 7.94 8.49
C PRO A 68 -20.21 7.26 7.31
N THR A 69 -20.24 7.87 6.13
CA THR A 69 -21.20 7.46 5.09
C THR A 69 -20.82 6.19 4.33
N LEU A 70 -19.52 5.88 4.24
CA LEU A 70 -18.96 4.86 3.34
C LEU A 70 -19.37 5.04 1.86
N GLY A 71 -19.76 6.26 1.48
CA GLY A 71 -20.06 6.59 0.09
C GLY A 71 -18.81 6.42 -0.78
N GLY A 72 -18.96 5.80 -1.95
CA GLY A 72 -17.85 5.40 -2.81
C GLY A 72 -17.36 3.97 -2.55
N LEU A 73 -17.73 3.34 -1.43
CA LEU A 73 -17.39 1.94 -1.18
C LEU A 73 -18.39 0.99 -1.87
N TYR A 74 -19.65 1.04 -1.43
CA TYR A 74 -20.73 0.15 -1.88
C TYR A 74 -21.52 0.69 -3.08
N SER A 75 -21.43 1.98 -3.33
CA SER A 75 -22.19 2.68 -4.37
C SER A 75 -21.37 3.80 -4.97
N THR A 76 -21.63 4.08 -6.24
CA THR A 76 -21.05 5.23 -6.92
C THR A 76 -21.53 6.53 -6.30
N VAL A 77 -20.59 7.41 -5.97
CA VAL A 77 -20.85 8.78 -5.51
C VAL A 77 -19.98 9.76 -6.28
N ASN A 78 -20.36 11.03 -6.30
CA ASN A 78 -19.61 12.10 -6.95
C ASN A 78 -19.74 13.38 -6.13
N TYR A 79 -18.61 13.91 -5.67
CA TYR A 79 -18.54 15.14 -4.88
C TYR A 79 -18.03 16.33 -5.71
N GLY A 80 -18.11 16.22 -7.04
CA GLY A 80 -17.59 17.20 -7.99
C GLY A 80 -16.18 16.88 -8.51
N ALA A 81 -15.54 15.82 -8.00
CA ALA A 81 -14.18 15.38 -8.34
C ALA A 81 -14.17 14.01 -9.06
N GLY A 82 -15.20 13.75 -9.88
CA GLY A 82 -15.36 12.48 -10.58
C GLY A 82 -16.20 11.44 -9.83
N ASP A 83 -16.66 10.43 -10.56
CA ASP A 83 -17.45 9.33 -10.00
C ASP A 83 -16.51 8.33 -9.31
N VAL A 84 -16.71 8.04 -8.04
CA VAL A 84 -15.89 7.06 -7.28
C VAL A 84 -16.73 5.87 -6.85
N SER A 85 -16.22 4.65 -7.08
CA SER A 85 -16.85 3.42 -6.61
C SER A 85 -15.84 2.25 -6.54
N ALA A 86 -15.49 1.82 -5.33
CA ALA A 86 -14.66 0.63 -5.11
C ALA A 86 -15.38 -0.64 -5.60
N LYS A 87 -16.68 -0.76 -5.31
CA LYS A 87 -17.51 -1.90 -5.74
C LYS A 87 -17.46 -2.18 -7.25
N VAL A 88 -17.46 -1.14 -8.08
CA VAL A 88 -17.50 -1.33 -9.55
C VAL A 88 -16.27 -2.09 -10.04
N TYR A 89 -15.07 -1.77 -9.53
CA TYR A 89 -13.85 -2.51 -9.84
C TYR A 89 -13.71 -3.83 -9.07
N ALA A 90 -14.31 -3.94 -7.87
CA ALA A 90 -14.33 -5.19 -7.13
C ALA A 90 -15.15 -6.26 -7.87
N ASP A 91 -16.28 -5.87 -8.46
CA ASP A 91 -17.17 -6.75 -9.21
C ASP A 91 -16.68 -7.06 -10.64
N SER A 92 -15.67 -6.34 -11.15
CA SER A 92 -15.15 -6.49 -12.52
C SER A 92 -14.11 -7.62 -12.60
N PRO A 93 -14.35 -8.67 -13.40
CA PRO A 93 -13.39 -9.77 -13.58
C PRO A 93 -12.02 -9.32 -14.12
N GLU A 94 -12.00 -8.29 -14.96
CA GLU A 94 -10.80 -7.73 -15.62
C GLU A 94 -9.81 -7.17 -14.61
N PHE A 95 -10.29 -6.75 -13.44
CA PHE A 95 -9.50 -6.12 -12.38
C PHE A 95 -9.27 -7.06 -11.18
N ASN A 96 -9.56 -8.36 -11.32
CA ASN A 96 -9.45 -9.33 -10.22
C ASN A 96 -8.04 -9.47 -9.65
N GLN A 97 -7.02 -9.28 -10.50
CA GLN A 97 -5.61 -9.30 -10.15
C GLN A 97 -5.03 -7.89 -10.03
N THR A 98 -5.71 -7.00 -9.31
CA THR A 98 -5.23 -5.66 -8.96
C THR A 98 -5.42 -5.39 -7.47
N SER A 99 -4.76 -4.36 -6.95
CA SER A 99 -4.97 -3.87 -5.59
C SER A 99 -5.91 -2.66 -5.55
N PHE A 100 -6.42 -2.34 -4.36
CA PHE A 100 -7.09 -1.06 -4.13
C PHE A 100 -6.20 -0.10 -3.35
N VAL A 101 -6.19 1.17 -3.74
CA VAL A 101 -5.64 2.27 -2.95
C VAL A 101 -6.79 3.19 -2.55
N ILE A 102 -7.21 3.13 -1.29
CA ILE A 102 -8.44 3.81 -0.83
C ILE A 102 -8.06 5.04 -0.01
N GLY A 103 -8.40 6.22 -0.52
CA GLY A 103 -8.40 7.45 0.28
C GLY A 103 -9.59 7.46 1.24
N LEU A 104 -9.32 7.50 2.55
CA LEU A 104 -10.35 7.57 3.58
C LEU A 104 -10.46 9.01 4.08
N TYR A 105 -11.48 9.72 3.60
CA TYR A 105 -11.76 11.11 3.98
C TYR A 105 -12.38 11.19 5.38
N LEU A 106 -11.72 11.93 6.28
CA LEU A 106 -12.07 12.00 7.71
C LEU A 106 -12.11 13.43 8.28
N VAL A 107 -12.03 14.46 7.43
CA VAL A 107 -11.97 15.87 7.85
C VAL A 107 -13.08 16.20 8.86
N ASP A 108 -12.72 16.89 9.94
CA ASP A 108 -13.57 17.21 11.10
C ASP A 108 -14.13 16.01 11.90
N GLN A 109 -13.67 14.78 11.64
CA GLN A 109 -14.18 13.56 12.32
C GLN A 109 -13.22 13.00 13.37
N GLU A 110 -11.99 13.50 13.51
CA GLU A 110 -10.94 12.84 14.28
C GLU A 110 -11.31 12.65 15.75
N LYS A 111 -11.98 13.64 16.36
CA LYS A 111 -12.45 13.52 17.74
C LYS A 111 -13.55 12.48 17.88
N ARG A 112 -14.54 12.50 16.98
CA ARG A 112 -15.71 11.60 17.03
C ARG A 112 -15.30 10.15 16.83
N ILE A 113 -14.36 9.90 15.92
CA ILE A 113 -13.78 8.57 15.72
C ILE A 113 -13.01 8.14 16.97
N SER A 114 -12.19 9.03 17.54
CA SER A 114 -11.46 8.74 18.78
C SER A 114 -12.39 8.41 19.95
N ASP A 115 -13.56 9.05 20.02
CA ASP A 115 -14.58 8.79 21.04
C ASP A 115 -15.41 7.50 20.79
N GLY A 116 -15.26 6.88 19.61
CA GLY A 116 -15.94 5.63 19.22
C GLY A 116 -17.29 5.81 18.52
N ASP A 117 -17.65 7.02 18.10
CA ASP A 117 -18.94 7.31 17.46
C ASP A 117 -19.19 6.50 16.17
N TYR A 118 -18.11 6.05 15.51
CA TYR A 118 -18.15 5.42 14.18
C TYR A 118 -17.54 4.03 14.13
N ASP A 119 -17.40 3.35 15.28
CA ASP A 119 -16.81 2.00 15.35
C ASP A 119 -17.52 1.01 14.42
N GLU A 120 -18.86 1.07 14.32
CA GLU A 120 -19.62 0.19 13.44
C GLU A 120 -19.31 0.44 11.95
N GLN A 121 -19.14 1.70 11.55
CA GLN A 121 -18.80 2.06 10.17
C GLN A 121 -17.36 1.64 9.84
N ILE A 122 -16.44 1.73 10.81
CA ILE A 122 -15.07 1.24 10.66
C ILE A 122 -15.09 -0.28 10.49
N ARG A 123 -15.86 -1.03 11.29
CA ARG A 123 -16.02 -2.50 11.12
C ARG A 123 -16.61 -2.86 9.75
N LYS A 124 -17.56 -2.08 9.24
CA LYS A 124 -18.11 -2.29 7.88
C LYS A 124 -17.08 -2.06 6.78
N LEU A 125 -16.20 -1.07 6.94
CA LEU A 125 -15.08 -0.85 6.02
C LEU A 125 -14.07 -2.00 6.12
N ALA A 126 -13.69 -2.39 7.34
CA ALA A 126 -12.77 -3.49 7.62
C ALA A 126 -13.24 -4.80 6.98
N ASN A 127 -14.50 -5.18 7.21
CA ASN A 127 -15.09 -6.39 6.62
C ASN A 127 -15.19 -6.31 5.09
N TRP A 128 -15.57 -5.16 4.52
CA TRP A 128 -15.56 -5.00 3.06
C TRP A 128 -14.17 -5.24 2.47
N ILE A 129 -13.13 -4.64 3.09
CA ILE A 129 -11.75 -4.82 2.66
C ILE A 129 -11.36 -6.29 2.77
N LYS A 130 -11.62 -6.93 3.91
CA LYS A 130 -11.38 -8.37 4.13
C LYS A 130 -11.99 -9.23 3.04
N ASP A 131 -13.26 -9.00 2.72
CA ASP A 131 -14.02 -9.79 1.76
C ASP A 131 -13.59 -9.58 0.30
N THR A 132 -12.84 -8.51 -0.02
CA THR A 132 -12.34 -8.31 -1.38
C THR A 132 -11.36 -9.40 -1.83
N ASN A 133 -10.67 -10.04 -0.89
CA ASN A 133 -9.58 -10.98 -1.19
C ASN A 133 -8.54 -10.40 -2.18
N ARG A 134 -8.22 -9.10 -2.02
CA ARG A 134 -7.16 -8.40 -2.76
C ARG A 134 -6.30 -7.59 -1.79
N PRO A 135 -5.03 -7.28 -2.14
CA PRO A 135 -4.26 -6.30 -1.40
C PRO A 135 -4.96 -4.93 -1.40
N VAL A 136 -5.05 -4.29 -0.23
CA VAL A 136 -5.59 -2.94 -0.08
C VAL A 136 -4.60 -2.05 0.65
N TYR A 137 -4.42 -0.83 0.14
CA TYR A 137 -3.67 0.24 0.77
C TYR A 137 -4.66 1.31 1.23
N LEU A 138 -4.88 1.43 2.53
CA LEU A 138 -5.83 2.37 3.11
C LEU A 138 -5.10 3.65 3.57
N ARG A 139 -5.40 4.77 2.90
CA ARG A 139 -4.84 6.10 3.20
C ARG A 139 -5.76 6.80 4.21
N ILE A 140 -5.57 6.50 5.49
CA ILE A 140 -6.40 6.98 6.60
C ILE A 140 -6.16 8.48 6.81
N GLY A 141 -7.18 9.32 6.65
CA GLY A 141 -7.05 10.76 6.93
C GLY A 141 -5.91 11.40 6.13
N TYR A 142 -5.85 11.07 4.83
CA TYR A 142 -4.80 11.48 3.90
C TYR A 142 -4.53 13.00 3.92
N GLU A 143 -3.31 13.39 3.55
CA GLU A 143 -2.79 14.77 3.64
C GLU A 143 -3.00 15.35 5.03
N PHE A 144 -2.55 14.60 6.05
CA PHE A 144 -2.83 14.88 7.46
C PHE A 144 -2.27 16.21 7.96
N ASP A 145 -1.23 16.70 7.31
CA ASP A 145 -0.48 17.91 7.63
C ASP A 145 -0.89 19.11 6.78
N GLY A 146 -1.73 18.91 5.77
CA GLY A 146 -2.22 19.99 4.92
C GLY A 146 -3.24 20.89 5.63
N ASP A 147 -3.05 22.21 5.53
CA ASP A 147 -3.92 23.22 6.15
C ASP A 147 -5.41 23.06 5.78
N HIS A 148 -5.69 22.55 4.58
CA HIS A 148 -7.05 22.37 4.06
C HIS A 148 -7.83 21.29 4.82
N ASN A 149 -7.17 20.27 5.39
CA ASN A 149 -7.79 19.22 6.18
C ASN A 149 -7.86 19.53 7.68
N HIS A 150 -7.06 20.49 8.15
CA HIS A 150 -7.18 21.11 9.49
C HIS A 150 -7.28 20.13 10.67
N TYR A 151 -6.69 18.94 10.55
CA TYR A 151 -6.72 17.93 11.61
C TYR A 151 -6.03 18.41 12.88
N ASN A 152 -6.62 18.11 14.03
CA ASN A 152 -5.91 18.24 15.30
C ASN A 152 -4.95 17.06 15.52
N SER A 153 -3.65 17.31 15.60
CA SER A 153 -2.62 16.25 15.73
C SER A 153 -2.81 15.27 16.90
N THR A 154 -3.42 15.71 18.01
CA THR A 154 -3.68 14.82 19.16
C THR A 154 -4.83 13.85 18.87
N TYR A 155 -5.94 14.37 18.34
CA TYR A 155 -7.08 13.54 17.96
C TYR A 155 -6.76 12.71 16.72
N TYR A 156 -5.97 13.21 15.78
CA TYR A 156 -5.52 12.46 14.60
C TYR A 156 -4.79 11.16 14.98
N LYS A 157 -3.83 11.23 15.91
CA LYS A 157 -3.13 10.02 16.40
C LYS A 157 -4.07 9.03 17.07
N SER A 158 -5.03 9.53 17.83
CA SER A 158 -6.01 8.69 18.55
C SER A 158 -6.98 8.02 17.57
N MET A 159 -7.50 8.78 16.60
CA MET A 159 -8.33 8.32 15.49
C MET A 159 -7.61 7.23 14.68
N TRP A 160 -6.36 7.49 14.28
CA TRP A 160 -5.57 6.56 13.50
C TRP A 160 -5.45 5.20 14.21
N ARG A 161 -4.99 5.21 15.47
CA ARG A 161 -4.82 3.99 16.27
C ARG A 161 -6.13 3.23 16.41
N LYS A 162 -7.21 3.95 16.75
CA LYS A 162 -8.56 3.38 16.89
C LYS A 162 -9.03 2.66 15.62
N ILE A 163 -8.80 3.23 14.44
CA ILE A 163 -9.15 2.59 13.16
C ILE A 163 -8.33 1.31 12.96
N VAL A 164 -7.01 1.38 13.14
CA VAL A 164 -6.12 0.22 12.99
C VAL A 164 -6.45 -0.89 13.99
N ASP A 165 -6.73 -0.54 15.25
CA ASP A 165 -7.14 -1.51 16.28
C ASP A 165 -8.42 -2.24 15.90
N ILE A 166 -9.43 -1.53 15.36
CA ILE A 166 -10.66 -2.18 14.87
C ILE A 166 -10.37 -3.11 13.69
N PHE A 167 -9.46 -2.75 12.78
CA PHE A 167 -9.06 -3.64 11.69
C PHE A 167 -8.37 -4.91 12.20
N ASP A 168 -7.55 -4.79 13.24
CA ASP A 168 -6.95 -5.95 13.91
C ASP A 168 -8.01 -6.81 14.62
N GLU A 169 -8.98 -6.19 15.30
CA GLU A 169 -10.12 -6.90 15.93
C GLU A 169 -10.98 -7.67 14.91
N GLU A 170 -11.16 -7.11 13.70
CA GLU A 170 -11.87 -7.77 12.59
C GLU A 170 -10.98 -8.75 11.80
N ALA A 171 -9.72 -8.93 12.22
CA ALA A 171 -8.74 -9.79 11.58
C ALA A 171 -8.55 -9.50 10.08
N VAL A 172 -8.39 -8.21 9.74
CA VAL A 172 -8.15 -7.77 8.34
C VAL A 172 -6.69 -7.97 7.97
N ALA A 173 -6.41 -9.10 7.33
CA ALA A 173 -5.07 -9.48 6.87
C ALA A 173 -4.62 -8.77 5.58
N ASN A 174 -5.55 -8.36 4.74
CA ASN A 174 -5.28 -7.87 3.39
C ASN A 174 -5.21 -6.33 3.27
N CYS A 175 -4.91 -5.62 4.35
CA CYS A 175 -4.87 -4.16 4.39
C CYS A 175 -3.53 -3.62 4.94
N ASP A 176 -2.86 -2.75 4.18
CA ASP A 176 -1.75 -1.93 4.63
C ASP A 176 -2.21 -0.48 4.88
N PHE A 177 -1.76 0.12 5.97
CA PHE A 177 -2.11 1.50 6.34
C PHE A 177 -1.06 2.51 5.86
N VAL A 178 -1.49 3.47 5.04
CA VAL A 178 -0.62 4.48 4.39
C VAL A 178 -0.77 5.85 5.05
N TRP A 179 0.27 6.32 5.73
CA TRP A 179 0.31 7.62 6.40
C TRP A 179 0.78 8.69 5.41
N GLN A 180 -0.17 9.39 4.79
CA GLN A 180 0.07 10.29 3.66
C GLN A 180 0.16 11.77 4.08
N SER A 181 1.30 12.41 3.80
CA SER A 181 1.52 13.86 3.89
C SER A 181 1.08 14.58 2.60
N ASP A 182 0.81 15.88 2.68
CA ASP A 182 0.67 16.74 1.50
C ASP A 182 2.01 17.01 0.75
N GLY A 183 3.13 16.60 1.37
CA GLY A 183 4.46 16.61 0.77
C GLY A 183 5.25 17.90 0.95
N VAL A 184 4.79 18.89 1.74
CA VAL A 184 5.49 20.20 1.87
C VAL A 184 6.07 20.49 3.24
N HIS A 185 5.71 19.71 4.27
CA HIS A 185 6.09 20.00 5.66
C HIS A 185 7.36 19.28 6.13
N SER A 186 8.02 19.87 7.12
CA SER A 186 9.24 19.31 7.71
C SER A 186 8.98 18.05 8.55
N VAL A 187 10.01 17.21 8.71
CA VAL A 187 9.96 16.05 9.61
C VAL A 187 9.50 16.42 11.02
N ALA A 188 10.00 17.52 11.58
CA ALA A 188 9.64 17.97 12.93
C ALA A 188 8.15 18.35 13.04
N PHE A 189 7.55 18.83 11.95
CA PHE A 189 6.13 19.14 11.91
C PHE A 189 5.29 17.85 11.80
N MET A 190 5.62 16.99 10.85
CA MET A 190 4.91 15.74 10.60
C MET A 190 4.93 14.79 11.81
N GLN A 191 6.02 14.78 12.58
CA GLN A 191 6.15 13.99 13.82
C GLN A 191 5.05 14.26 14.85
N ASN A 192 4.40 15.43 14.81
CA ASN A 192 3.28 15.72 15.72
C ASN A 192 2.06 14.80 15.47
N TYR A 193 1.88 14.35 14.22
CA TYR A 193 0.78 13.50 13.75
C TYR A 193 1.13 12.02 13.73
N TYR A 194 2.39 11.65 13.96
CA TYR A 194 2.85 10.27 13.79
C TYR A 194 2.25 9.34 14.87
N PRO A 195 1.47 8.31 14.49
CA PRO A 195 0.74 7.46 15.43
C PRO A 195 1.64 6.38 16.07
N GLY A 196 2.84 6.14 15.54
CA GLY A 196 3.79 5.15 16.04
C GLY A 196 4.18 4.13 14.97
N ASP A 197 5.38 3.56 15.09
CA ASP A 197 5.95 2.64 14.09
C ASP A 197 5.10 1.39 13.88
N GLU A 198 4.39 0.95 14.92
CA GLU A 198 3.51 -0.22 14.94
C GLU A 198 2.16 0.01 14.23
N TYR A 199 1.76 1.27 13.98
CA TYR A 199 0.47 1.61 13.37
C TYR A 199 0.58 2.07 11.92
N VAL A 200 1.78 2.24 11.39
CA VAL A 200 2.02 2.73 10.03
C VAL A 200 2.76 1.67 9.24
N ASP A 201 2.14 1.16 8.18
CA ASP A 201 2.78 0.18 7.30
C ASP A 201 3.57 0.90 6.19
N TRP A 202 3.00 1.95 5.62
CA TRP A 202 3.58 2.77 4.56
C TRP A 202 3.56 4.25 4.92
N MET A 203 4.57 4.99 4.44
CA MET A 203 4.49 6.45 4.38
C MET A 203 4.12 6.87 2.96
N GLY A 204 3.40 7.98 2.81
CA GLY A 204 3.07 8.49 1.48
C GLY A 204 3.09 10.01 1.39
N PHE A 205 3.16 10.52 0.18
CA PHE A 205 3.04 11.96 -0.06
C PHE A 205 2.36 12.27 -1.40
N SER A 206 1.85 13.49 -1.50
CA SER A 206 1.33 14.04 -2.75
C SER A 206 2.42 14.77 -3.53
N TYR A 207 2.55 14.47 -4.82
CA TYR A 207 3.48 15.09 -5.75
C TYR A 207 2.71 15.84 -6.84
N PHE A 208 2.44 17.12 -6.60
CA PHE A 208 1.86 18.01 -7.61
C PHE A 208 2.89 18.92 -8.26
N GLN A 209 4.00 19.19 -7.57
CA GLN A 209 5.07 20.06 -8.01
C GLN A 209 6.43 19.46 -7.65
N LYS A 210 7.47 19.90 -8.37
CA LYS A 210 8.85 19.51 -8.10
C LYS A 210 9.23 19.82 -6.65
N ASN A 211 10.03 18.92 -6.06
CA ASN A 211 10.55 18.96 -4.68
C ASN A 211 9.56 18.58 -3.57
N ALA A 212 8.32 18.19 -3.90
CA ALA A 212 7.43 17.59 -2.90
C ALA A 212 8.00 16.28 -2.36
N GLY A 213 7.75 16.00 -1.08
CA GLY A 213 8.00 14.70 -0.44
C GLY A 213 9.40 14.48 0.13
N GLY A 214 10.38 15.36 -0.11
CA GLY A 214 11.77 15.13 0.31
C GLY A 214 11.92 14.88 1.82
N ASP A 215 11.19 15.61 2.66
CA ASP A 215 11.21 15.40 4.11
C ASP A 215 10.46 14.14 4.54
N LEU A 216 9.40 13.74 3.85
CA LEU A 216 8.70 12.48 4.13
C LEU A 216 9.59 11.29 3.77
N ILE A 217 10.25 11.31 2.61
CA ILE A 217 11.18 10.25 2.19
C ILE A 217 12.27 10.07 3.25
N ARG A 218 12.90 11.18 3.70
CA ARG A 218 13.89 11.14 4.78
C ARG A 218 13.33 10.54 6.06
N TYR A 219 12.08 10.87 6.42
CA TYR A 219 11.47 10.31 7.63
C TYR A 219 11.16 8.81 7.47
N ALA A 220 10.74 8.39 6.29
CA ALA A 220 10.50 6.99 5.94
C ALA A 220 11.79 6.16 6.01
N GLU A 221 12.93 6.70 5.53
CA GLU A 221 14.26 6.08 5.69
C GLU A 221 14.61 5.88 7.17
N ILE A 222 14.40 6.91 8.01
CA ILE A 222 14.64 6.83 9.47
C ILE A 222 13.74 5.77 10.12
N LYS A 223 12.51 5.60 9.62
CA LYS A 223 11.51 4.66 10.15
C LYS A 223 11.52 3.30 9.48
N ASN A 224 12.40 3.08 8.50
CA ASN A 224 12.44 1.88 7.66
C ASN A 224 11.07 1.53 7.05
N LYS A 225 10.38 2.53 6.50
CA LYS A 225 9.06 2.37 5.87
C LYS A 225 9.16 2.56 4.35
N PRO A 226 8.45 1.74 3.56
CA PRO A 226 8.31 2.01 2.13
C PRO A 226 7.46 3.26 1.90
N VAL A 227 7.70 3.90 0.76
CA VAL A 227 7.09 5.16 0.37
C VAL A 227 6.16 4.96 -0.84
N MET A 228 4.98 5.54 -0.76
CA MET A 228 4.05 5.68 -1.89
C MET A 228 3.95 7.16 -2.29
N ILE A 229 4.15 7.47 -3.57
CA ILE A 229 3.67 8.72 -4.13
C ILE A 229 2.16 8.53 -4.33
N ALA A 230 1.40 8.94 -3.33
CA ALA A 230 0.00 8.53 -3.15
C ALA A 230 -0.98 9.35 -4.01
N GLU A 231 -0.56 10.53 -4.45
CA GLU A 231 -1.23 11.36 -5.44
C GLU A 231 -0.17 12.01 -6.32
N ALA A 232 -0.26 11.82 -7.63
CA ALA A 232 0.68 12.44 -8.56
C ALA A 232 -0.04 12.94 -9.80
N THR A 233 0.09 14.23 -10.10
CA THR A 233 -0.38 14.80 -11.36
C THR A 233 0.38 16.07 -11.72
N PRO A 234 0.67 16.36 -13.01
CA PRO A 234 1.27 17.61 -13.44
C PRO A 234 0.29 18.78 -13.30
N ARG A 235 -0.01 19.17 -12.05
CA ARG A 235 -0.98 20.22 -11.74
C ARG A 235 -0.60 21.52 -12.44
N GLY A 236 -1.58 22.11 -13.13
CA GLY A 236 -1.42 23.36 -13.88
C GLY A 236 -0.94 23.18 -15.32
N TYR A 237 -0.73 21.94 -15.77
CA TYR A 237 -0.55 21.62 -17.18
C TYR A 237 -1.88 21.21 -17.82
N ASP A 238 -2.06 21.64 -19.06
CA ASP A 238 -3.10 21.15 -19.96
C ASP A 238 -2.40 20.35 -21.05
N LEU A 239 -2.23 19.04 -20.84
CA LEU A 239 -1.45 18.19 -21.74
C LEU A 239 -2.04 18.13 -23.15
N GLN A 240 -3.34 18.40 -23.32
CA GLN A 240 -3.95 18.48 -24.64
C GLN A 240 -3.40 19.67 -25.45
N ASN A 241 -3.13 20.80 -24.79
CA ASN A 241 -2.76 22.05 -25.44
C ASN A 241 -1.27 22.44 -25.26
N ASP A 242 -0.63 21.93 -24.21
CA ASP A 242 0.76 22.23 -23.87
C ASP A 242 1.76 21.44 -24.74
N ASN A 243 2.99 21.96 -24.80
CA ASN A 243 4.08 21.25 -25.45
C ASN A 243 4.51 20.02 -24.64
N GLY A 244 4.26 18.82 -25.17
CA GLY A 244 4.54 17.55 -24.49
C GLY A 244 6.01 17.37 -24.09
N THR A 245 6.96 17.83 -24.92
CA THR A 245 8.39 17.77 -24.56
C THR A 245 8.71 18.66 -23.36
N THR A 246 8.14 19.85 -23.29
CA THR A 246 8.31 20.76 -22.15
C THR A 246 7.66 20.19 -20.90
N ALA A 247 6.42 19.70 -20.98
CA ALA A 247 5.72 19.09 -19.86
C ALA A 247 6.46 17.86 -19.32
N TRP A 248 6.92 16.97 -20.22
CA TRP A 248 7.74 15.81 -19.87
C TRP A 248 9.00 16.20 -19.08
N ASN A 249 9.80 17.09 -19.63
CA ASN A 249 11.07 17.48 -19.02
C ASN A 249 10.91 18.28 -17.71
N SER A 250 9.78 18.97 -17.55
CA SER A 250 9.56 19.86 -16.40
C SER A 250 8.91 19.15 -15.22
N TRP A 251 8.13 18.09 -15.46
CA TRP A 251 7.37 17.41 -14.40
C TRP A 251 7.62 15.90 -14.34
N PHE A 252 7.43 15.18 -15.45
CA PHE A 252 7.53 13.72 -15.47
C PHE A 252 8.97 13.23 -15.23
N LYS A 253 9.93 13.80 -15.95
CA LYS A 253 11.34 13.45 -15.78
C LYS A 253 11.83 13.70 -14.34
N PRO A 254 11.58 14.86 -13.70
CA PRO A 254 11.90 15.04 -12.28
C PRO A 254 11.19 14.08 -11.32
N LEU A 255 9.97 13.63 -11.63
CA LEU A 255 9.27 12.62 -10.85
C LEU A 255 10.01 11.27 -10.92
N PHE A 256 10.31 10.77 -12.12
CA PHE A 256 11.02 9.50 -12.28
C PHE A 256 12.46 9.57 -11.74
N GLU A 257 13.17 10.68 -11.95
CA GLU A 257 14.49 10.91 -11.33
C GLU A 257 14.42 10.86 -9.79
N LEU A 258 13.34 11.37 -9.17
CA LEU A 258 13.15 11.25 -7.72
C LEU A 258 12.98 9.78 -7.32
N MET A 259 12.17 9.02 -8.05
CA MET A 259 11.93 7.60 -7.79
C MET A 259 13.19 6.76 -7.94
N ASP A 260 13.99 7.01 -8.98
CA ASP A 260 15.24 6.27 -9.24
C ASP A 260 16.30 6.55 -8.17
N ASN A 261 16.32 7.76 -7.60
CA ASN A 261 17.24 8.13 -6.53
C ASN A 261 16.82 7.57 -5.15
N HIS A 262 15.59 7.06 -5.01
CA HIS A 262 15.07 6.55 -3.74
C HIS A 262 14.35 5.22 -3.94
N THR A 263 15.09 4.11 -3.83
CA THR A 263 14.59 2.73 -4.02
C THR A 263 13.50 2.30 -3.03
N ILE A 264 13.30 3.07 -1.95
CA ILE A 264 12.20 2.88 -0.99
C ILE A 264 10.87 3.45 -1.51
N ILE A 265 10.86 4.18 -2.63
CA ILE A 265 9.62 4.59 -3.30
C ILE A 265 9.13 3.40 -4.13
N LYS A 266 8.02 2.82 -3.70
CA LYS A 266 7.52 1.53 -4.19
C LYS A 266 6.12 1.59 -4.80
N GLY A 267 5.52 2.77 -4.85
CA GLY A 267 4.23 2.96 -5.51
C GLY A 267 4.10 4.36 -6.07
N LEU A 268 3.57 4.46 -7.29
CA LEU A 268 3.17 5.70 -7.93
C LEU A 268 1.68 5.64 -8.25
N ALA A 269 0.87 6.44 -7.55
CA ALA A 269 -0.53 6.65 -7.84
C ALA A 269 -0.68 7.88 -8.75
N TYR A 270 -0.67 7.63 -10.06
CA TYR A 270 -0.84 8.67 -11.06
C TYR A 270 -2.32 8.98 -11.29
N ILE A 271 -2.67 10.26 -11.31
CA ILE A 271 -4.04 10.73 -11.51
C ILE A 271 -4.20 11.22 -12.95
N ASN A 272 -4.87 10.41 -13.77
CA ASN A 272 -5.01 10.59 -15.22
C ASN A 272 -6.36 11.25 -15.58
N THR A 273 -6.50 12.54 -15.29
CA THR A 273 -7.82 13.20 -15.24
C THR A 273 -7.85 14.50 -16.06
N ASP A 274 -8.97 14.75 -16.73
CA ASP A 274 -9.33 16.08 -17.20
C ASP A 274 -9.95 16.84 -16.03
N TRP A 275 -9.12 17.47 -15.20
CA TRP A 275 -9.57 18.10 -13.97
C TRP A 275 -10.51 19.27 -14.26
N ASP A 276 -10.23 20.04 -15.30
CA ASP A 276 -11.03 21.21 -15.67
C ASP A 276 -12.46 20.83 -16.13
N SER A 277 -12.67 19.58 -16.56
CA SER A 277 -14.01 19.03 -16.81
C SER A 277 -14.82 18.82 -15.53
N GLN A 278 -14.17 18.54 -14.40
CA GLN A 278 -14.79 18.19 -13.13
C GLN A 278 -15.25 19.45 -12.36
N PRO A 279 -16.51 19.52 -11.86
CA PRO A 279 -17.05 20.73 -11.23
C PRO A 279 -16.25 21.29 -10.05
N MET A 280 -15.60 20.45 -9.26
CA MET A 280 -14.82 20.86 -8.08
C MET A 280 -13.52 21.58 -8.45
N TRP A 281 -12.91 21.19 -9.57
CA TRP A 281 -11.57 21.66 -9.95
C TRP A 281 -11.58 22.70 -11.06
N ARG A 282 -12.73 22.91 -11.70
CA ARG A 282 -12.89 23.88 -12.77
C ARG A 282 -12.50 25.29 -12.31
N GLY A 283 -11.45 25.83 -12.92
CA GLY A 283 -10.93 27.16 -12.61
C GLY A 283 -9.93 27.22 -11.46
N GLU A 284 -9.61 26.08 -10.83
CA GLU A 284 -8.63 25.95 -9.76
C GLU A 284 -7.20 25.65 -10.27
N ASN A 285 -7.02 25.77 -11.59
CA ASN A 285 -5.75 25.60 -12.30
C ASN A 285 -5.12 24.21 -12.07
N TRP A 286 -5.95 23.15 -12.18
CA TRP A 286 -5.49 21.76 -12.16
C TRP A 286 -5.13 21.27 -13.55
N GLY A 287 -5.92 21.60 -14.57
CA GLY A 287 -5.64 21.35 -15.98
C GLY A 287 -6.16 20.01 -16.51
N ASP A 288 -5.59 19.54 -17.61
CA ASP A 288 -5.86 18.22 -18.19
C ASP A 288 -4.58 17.38 -18.14
N THR A 289 -4.59 16.34 -17.32
CA THR A 289 -3.43 15.49 -17.06
C THR A 289 -3.60 14.09 -17.62
N ARG A 290 -4.51 13.90 -18.59
CA ARG A 290 -4.62 12.63 -19.31
C ARG A 290 -3.36 12.40 -20.15
N LEU A 291 -2.68 11.29 -19.95
CA LEU A 291 -1.45 10.97 -20.69
C LEU A 291 -1.75 10.77 -22.18
N GLN A 292 -2.89 10.16 -22.49
CA GLN A 292 -3.28 9.79 -23.84
C GLN A 292 -3.65 10.96 -24.76
N VAL A 293 -3.86 12.17 -24.23
CA VAL A 293 -4.21 13.33 -25.06
C VAL A 293 -3.00 13.98 -25.75
N ASN A 294 -1.78 13.54 -25.41
CA ASN A 294 -0.54 14.04 -25.99
C ASN A 294 0.39 12.90 -26.44
N GLU A 295 0.67 12.80 -27.74
CA GLU A 295 1.44 11.68 -28.32
C GLU A 295 2.86 11.57 -27.76
N ILE A 296 3.52 12.70 -27.47
CA ILE A 296 4.88 12.71 -26.90
C ILE A 296 4.85 12.19 -25.47
N ILE A 297 3.89 12.67 -24.66
CA ILE A 297 3.73 12.20 -23.27
C ILE A 297 3.41 10.72 -23.24
N LYS A 298 2.42 10.28 -24.04
CA LYS A 298 2.05 8.86 -24.15
C LYS A 298 3.26 7.99 -24.51
N THR A 299 3.99 8.34 -25.56
CA THR A 299 5.15 7.57 -26.02
C THR A 299 6.26 7.49 -24.96
N ASN A 300 6.56 8.61 -24.31
CA ASN A 300 7.58 8.64 -23.27
C ASN A 300 7.15 7.88 -22.02
N TRP A 301 5.88 7.96 -21.65
CA TRP A 301 5.30 7.18 -20.55
C TRP A 301 5.39 5.68 -20.82
N ASP A 302 4.98 5.23 -22.01
CA ASP A 302 5.13 3.83 -22.42
C ASP A 302 6.59 3.37 -22.40
N THR A 303 7.51 4.24 -22.79
CA THR A 303 8.96 3.94 -22.77
C THR A 303 9.49 3.81 -21.34
N GLU A 304 9.06 4.69 -20.42
CA GLU A 304 9.42 4.60 -18.99
C GLU A 304 8.91 3.29 -18.37
N LEU A 305 7.67 2.91 -18.69
CA LEU A 305 7.03 1.73 -18.13
C LEU A 305 7.59 0.39 -18.65
N GLN A 306 8.43 0.41 -19.69
CA GLN A 306 9.16 -0.78 -20.15
C GLN A 306 10.31 -1.19 -19.20
N GLY A 307 10.65 -0.36 -18.21
CA GLY A 307 11.65 -0.70 -17.20
C GLY A 307 11.23 -1.91 -16.35
N GLU A 308 12.19 -2.81 -16.08
CA GLU A 308 11.94 -4.04 -15.31
C GLU A 308 11.50 -3.78 -13.86
N GLU A 309 11.69 -2.56 -13.36
CA GLU A 309 11.30 -2.13 -12.03
C GLU A 309 9.78 -2.03 -11.83
N TRP A 310 9.00 -1.88 -12.89
CA TRP A 310 7.56 -1.73 -12.81
C TRP A 310 6.85 -3.07 -12.60
N ILE A 311 5.94 -3.08 -11.64
CA ILE A 311 5.00 -4.17 -11.39
C ILE A 311 3.61 -3.69 -11.80
N PHE A 312 2.98 -4.52 -12.62
CA PHE A 312 1.64 -4.32 -13.16
C PHE A 312 0.66 -5.31 -12.53
N GLY A 313 -0.63 -5.10 -12.78
CA GLY A 313 -1.68 -6.04 -12.46
C GLY A 313 -1.60 -7.30 -13.31
N GLY A 314 -2.51 -8.25 -13.09
CA GLY A 314 -2.59 -9.50 -13.85
C GLY A 314 -1.99 -10.70 -13.10
N ASN A 315 -1.81 -11.82 -13.80
CA ASN A 315 -1.63 -13.13 -13.17
C ASN A 315 -0.51 -13.20 -12.13
N GLU A 316 0.61 -12.51 -12.35
CA GLU A 316 1.77 -12.52 -11.46
C GLU A 316 1.71 -11.44 -10.36
N PHE A 317 0.73 -10.54 -10.39
CA PHE A 317 0.68 -9.40 -9.47
C PHE A 317 0.67 -9.83 -8.00
N PHE A 318 -0.23 -10.74 -7.64
CA PHE A 318 -0.37 -11.23 -6.27
C PHE A 318 0.90 -11.92 -5.77
N GLU A 319 1.54 -12.75 -6.59
CA GLU A 319 2.83 -13.35 -6.25
C GLU A 319 3.92 -12.28 -6.04
N ASN A 320 3.99 -11.27 -6.93
CA ASN A 320 4.96 -10.18 -6.85
C ASN A 320 4.82 -9.32 -5.59
N VAL A 321 3.61 -9.20 -5.04
CA VAL A 321 3.36 -8.52 -3.75
C VAL A 321 3.19 -9.50 -2.59
N GLY A 322 3.40 -10.80 -2.81
CA GLY A 322 3.28 -11.88 -1.83
C GLY A 322 1.90 -11.95 -1.15
N TYR A 323 0.86 -12.04 -1.96
CA TYR A 323 -0.54 -12.25 -1.61
C TYR A 323 -1.07 -13.55 -2.28
N PRO A 324 -1.99 -14.32 -1.67
CA PRO A 324 -2.51 -14.17 -0.32
C PRO A 324 -1.43 -14.36 0.77
N TYR A 325 -1.76 -13.93 1.98
CA TYR A 325 -0.93 -14.19 3.14
C TYR A 325 -1.29 -15.55 3.70
N ASP A 326 -0.72 -16.61 3.14
CA ASP A 326 -1.07 -18.00 3.45
C ASP A 326 -0.73 -18.41 4.91
N GLN A 327 -0.16 -17.48 5.69
CA GLN A 327 0.46 -17.74 6.99
C GLN A 327 -0.10 -16.92 8.17
N ILE A 328 -1.16 -16.11 7.98
CA ILE A 328 -1.78 -15.40 9.12
C ILE A 328 -2.72 -16.36 9.84
N THR A 329 -2.25 -16.92 10.96
CA THR A 329 -3.09 -17.74 11.84
C THR A 329 -3.93 -16.86 12.76
N ASP A 330 -5.00 -17.42 13.36
CA ASP A 330 -5.90 -16.73 14.30
C ASP A 330 -5.18 -16.06 15.48
N ASN A 331 -3.90 -16.36 15.70
CA ASN A 331 -3.06 -15.84 16.78
C ASN A 331 -2.25 -14.60 16.43
N CYS A 332 -2.26 -14.21 15.16
CA CYS A 332 -1.66 -12.96 14.72
C CYS A 332 -2.52 -11.74 15.06
N PHE A 333 -3.79 -11.98 15.40
CA PHE A 333 -4.73 -11.00 15.88
C PHE A 333 -5.03 -11.24 17.36
N PRO A 334 -5.51 -10.23 18.10
CA PRO A 334 -5.91 -10.43 19.48
C PRO A 334 -7.01 -11.49 19.57
N SER A 335 -6.71 -12.67 20.10
CA SER A 335 -7.69 -13.70 20.47
C SER A 335 -7.81 -13.76 22.00
N GLU A 336 -8.99 -14.11 22.52
CA GLU A 336 -9.22 -14.21 23.98
C GLU A 336 -8.30 -15.26 24.66
N ASP A 337 -7.69 -16.16 23.88
CA ASP A 337 -6.99 -17.35 24.39
C ASP A 337 -5.48 -17.44 24.08
N GLY A 338 -4.90 -16.54 23.27
CA GLY A 338 -3.43 -16.36 23.15
C GLY A 338 -2.60 -17.58 22.74
N GLN A 339 -3.10 -18.51 21.91
CA GLN A 339 -2.40 -19.76 21.58
C GLN A 339 -1.98 -19.89 20.11
N VAL A 340 -0.70 -19.61 19.82
CA VAL A 340 0.02 -19.88 18.55
C VAL A 340 -0.40 -21.21 17.88
N THR A 341 -0.67 -21.15 16.57
CA THR A 341 -0.87 -22.33 15.72
C THR A 341 -0.03 -22.23 14.46
N SER A 342 0.50 -23.39 14.09
CA SER A 342 1.36 -23.72 12.95
C SER A 342 0.72 -23.45 11.60
N VAL A 343 1.53 -23.17 10.59
CA VAL A 343 1.12 -23.15 9.19
C VAL A 343 1.48 -24.50 8.56
N ASN A 344 0.47 -25.30 8.23
CA ASN A 344 0.63 -26.40 7.28
C ASN A 344 0.22 -25.84 5.93
N ASP A 345 1.11 -25.91 4.95
CA ASP A 345 0.77 -25.58 3.58
C ASP A 345 1.07 -26.78 2.66
N GLU A 346 0.04 -27.24 1.96
CA GLU A 346 0.13 -28.35 1.00
C GLU A 346 0.50 -27.86 -0.42
N ASP A 347 0.59 -26.54 -0.64
CA ASP A 347 0.76 -25.95 -1.99
C ASP A 347 2.22 -25.78 -2.46
N PHE A 348 3.18 -26.36 -1.76
CA PHE A 348 4.56 -26.45 -2.27
C PHE A 348 4.69 -27.56 -3.31
N ARG A 349 5.23 -27.25 -4.50
CA ARG A 349 5.69 -28.24 -5.50
C ARG A 349 6.62 -29.34 -4.95
N TRP A 350 7.17 -29.15 -3.76
CA TRP A 350 8.21 -29.98 -3.14
C TRP A 350 7.95 -30.38 -1.67
N GLY A 351 6.78 -30.09 -1.09
CA GLY A 351 6.37 -30.63 0.21
C GLY A 351 7.16 -30.14 1.44
N TYR A 352 7.47 -28.85 1.55
CA TYR A 352 8.13 -28.28 2.74
C TYR A 352 7.11 -27.71 3.74
N VAL A 353 7.31 -27.93 5.04
CA VAL A 353 6.50 -27.29 6.10
C VAL A 353 7.35 -26.25 6.84
N CYS A 354 7.00 -24.98 6.70
CA CYS A 354 7.60 -23.90 7.47
C CYS A 354 6.73 -23.64 8.71
N ASN A 355 7.29 -23.85 9.90
CA ASN A 355 6.60 -23.55 11.15
C ASN A 355 7.30 -22.41 11.88
N THR A 356 6.54 -21.40 12.26
CA THR A 356 6.99 -20.35 13.18
C THR A 356 6.58 -20.73 14.60
N GLU A 357 7.52 -20.67 15.54
CA GLU A 357 7.26 -20.81 16.97
C GLU A 357 7.90 -19.62 17.71
N ILE A 358 7.41 -19.31 18.91
CA ILE A 358 8.01 -18.32 19.81
C ILE A 358 9.50 -18.68 20.03
N GLY A 359 10.42 -17.83 19.58
CA GLY A 359 11.88 -18.04 19.67
C GLY A 359 12.63 -18.21 18.35
N GLY A 360 11.95 -18.08 17.20
CA GLY A 360 12.55 -17.93 15.88
C GLY A 360 11.95 -18.83 14.80
N LEU A 361 12.36 -18.61 13.56
CA LEU A 361 11.88 -19.37 12.40
C LEU A 361 12.49 -20.79 12.38
N LYS A 362 11.64 -21.81 12.22
CA LYS A 362 12.03 -23.22 12.02
C LYS A 362 11.58 -23.71 10.64
N LEU A 363 12.48 -24.42 9.96
CA LEU A 363 12.21 -24.98 8.63
C LEU A 363 12.29 -26.50 8.70
N TYR A 364 11.17 -27.17 8.41
CA TYR A 364 11.10 -28.61 8.24
C TYR A 364 11.26 -28.93 6.76
N LEU A 365 12.35 -29.63 6.44
CA LEU A 365 12.76 -29.89 5.07
C LEU A 365 12.57 -31.37 4.74
N ASP A 366 11.51 -31.69 4.00
CA ASP A 366 11.36 -33.01 3.39
C ASP A 366 12.17 -33.02 2.09
N ASN A 367 13.20 -33.89 2.01
CA ASN A 367 14.10 -34.05 0.86
C ASN A 367 15.18 -32.96 0.61
N CYS A 368 15.98 -32.62 1.64
CA CYS A 368 17.03 -31.59 1.53
C CYS A 368 18.10 -31.80 0.43
N LYS A 369 18.18 -32.99 -0.19
CA LYS A 369 19.20 -33.32 -1.20
C LYS A 369 19.03 -32.56 -2.52
N GLU A 370 17.83 -32.05 -2.79
CA GLU A 370 17.53 -31.28 -4.00
C GLU A 370 17.76 -29.78 -3.79
N ILE A 371 17.87 -29.33 -2.54
CA ILE A 371 18.02 -27.93 -2.20
C ILE A 371 19.49 -27.50 -2.32
N LYS A 372 19.74 -26.52 -3.19
CA LYS A 372 21.03 -25.87 -3.34
C LYS A 372 21.22 -24.75 -2.31
N SER A 373 20.20 -23.92 -2.08
CA SER A 373 20.26 -22.84 -1.10
C SER A 373 18.89 -22.46 -0.56
N ILE A 374 18.89 -21.94 0.67
CA ILE A 374 17.75 -21.26 1.28
C ILE A 374 18.22 -19.88 1.72
N THR A 375 17.56 -18.83 1.23
CA THR A 375 17.85 -17.44 1.55
C THR A 375 16.65 -16.82 2.25
N LEU A 376 16.88 -16.25 3.44
CA LEU A 376 15.88 -15.47 4.16
C LEU A 376 16.15 -13.99 3.93
N LEU A 377 15.17 -13.30 3.35
CA LEU A 377 15.22 -11.88 3.03
C LEU A 377 14.24 -11.13 3.93
N GLU A 378 14.57 -9.95 4.42
CA GLU A 378 13.55 -9.03 4.96
C GLU A 378 12.63 -8.60 3.81
N ALA A 379 11.32 -8.80 3.94
CA ALA A 379 10.41 -8.67 2.80
C ALA A 379 10.35 -7.23 2.27
N THR A 380 10.48 -6.25 3.17
CA THR A 380 10.47 -4.84 2.80
C THR A 380 11.77 -4.47 2.09
N SER A 381 12.93 -4.59 2.71
CA SER A 381 14.18 -4.11 2.09
C SER A 381 14.78 -5.06 1.04
N GLY A 382 14.37 -6.32 1.00
CA GLY A 382 15.05 -7.36 0.24
C GLY A 382 16.45 -7.72 0.80
N LYS A 383 16.82 -7.21 1.98
CA LYS A 383 18.11 -7.48 2.61
C LYS A 383 18.20 -8.96 3.01
N ILE A 384 19.29 -9.63 2.64
CA ILE A 384 19.59 -10.98 3.11
C ILE A 384 19.86 -10.95 4.61
N ILE A 385 19.03 -11.65 5.36
CA ILE A 385 19.12 -11.83 6.81
C ILE A 385 19.90 -13.10 7.12
N ASN A 386 19.68 -14.15 6.32
CA ASN A 386 20.39 -15.42 6.47
C ASN A 386 20.46 -16.14 5.12
N GLU A 387 21.50 -16.95 4.94
CA GLU A 387 21.69 -17.80 3.77
C GLU A 387 22.25 -19.16 4.21
N ILE A 388 21.63 -20.23 3.74
CA ILE A 388 21.94 -21.60 4.11
C ILE A 388 22.18 -22.39 2.84
N ALA A 389 23.44 -22.77 2.62
CA ALA A 389 23.84 -23.57 1.47
C ALA A 389 23.65 -25.07 1.74
N ALA A 390 23.04 -25.76 0.77
CA ALA A 390 22.88 -27.21 0.71
C ALA A 390 22.47 -27.85 2.06
N PRO A 391 21.35 -27.44 2.67
CA PRO A 391 20.92 -27.97 3.96
C PRO A 391 20.80 -29.49 3.89
N GLN A 392 21.21 -30.18 4.96
CA GLN A 392 21.16 -31.65 5.02
C GLN A 392 20.12 -32.18 6.03
N GLN A 393 19.48 -31.27 6.76
CA GLN A 393 18.52 -31.57 7.82
C GLN A 393 17.65 -30.34 8.11
N ASN A 394 16.60 -30.51 8.90
CA ASN A 394 15.76 -29.42 9.41
C ASN A 394 16.60 -28.31 10.06
N ILE A 395 16.18 -27.07 9.84
CA ILE A 395 16.87 -25.90 10.36
C ILE A 395 16.07 -25.40 11.56
N ASN A 396 16.73 -25.41 12.71
CA ASN A 396 16.16 -24.92 13.96
C ASN A 396 16.77 -23.56 14.32
N ASN A 397 15.96 -22.66 14.88
CA ASN A 397 16.38 -21.41 15.52
C ASN A 397 17.03 -20.38 14.60
N ILE A 398 16.44 -20.09 13.44
CA ILE A 398 16.86 -18.92 12.65
C ILE A 398 16.50 -17.67 13.46
N GLN A 399 17.51 -17.02 14.04
CA GLN A 399 17.35 -15.79 14.82
C GLN A 399 16.84 -14.68 13.91
N THR A 400 15.66 -14.16 14.24
CA THR A 400 14.94 -13.14 13.49
C THR A 400 14.29 -12.21 14.50
N SER A 401 14.09 -10.95 14.12
CA SER A 401 13.19 -10.05 14.85
C SER A 401 11.74 -10.37 14.46
N ASN A 402 10.79 -9.77 15.16
CA ASN A 402 9.40 -9.80 14.70
C ASN A 402 9.31 -9.04 13.38
N GLY A 403 8.68 -9.61 12.38
CA GLY A 403 8.64 -9.01 11.06
C GLY A 403 8.31 -9.97 9.93
N LEU A 404 8.24 -9.39 8.74
CA LEU A 404 7.90 -10.11 7.52
C LEU A 404 9.16 -10.45 6.74
N TYR A 405 9.27 -11.71 6.33
CA TYR A 405 10.42 -12.22 5.60
C TYR A 405 9.98 -12.91 4.31
N ILE A 406 10.85 -12.95 3.31
CA ILE A 406 10.72 -13.79 2.13
C ILE A 406 11.71 -14.95 2.28
N LEU A 407 11.20 -16.17 2.33
CA LEU A 407 11.99 -17.39 2.24
C LEU A 407 12.13 -17.77 0.76
N SER A 408 13.34 -17.68 0.23
CA SER A 408 13.66 -18.06 -1.15
C SER A 408 14.42 -19.39 -1.13
N VAL A 409 13.95 -20.39 -1.87
CA VAL A 409 14.58 -21.71 -1.99
C VAL A 409 15.01 -21.92 -3.43
N GLU A 410 16.29 -22.25 -3.63
CA GLU A 410 16.86 -22.61 -4.94
C GLU A 410 17.25 -24.11 -4.92
N ASP A 411 16.89 -24.85 -5.97
CA ASP A 411 17.34 -26.23 -6.15
C ASP A 411 18.65 -26.32 -6.95
N PHE A 412 19.22 -27.51 -7.09
CA PHE A 412 20.44 -27.72 -7.88
C PHE A 412 20.23 -27.60 -9.40
N GLU A 413 18.99 -27.58 -9.88
CA GLU A 413 18.63 -27.35 -11.28
C GLU A 413 18.49 -25.85 -11.61
N GLY A 414 18.49 -24.98 -10.58
CA GLY A 414 18.36 -23.53 -10.69
C GLY A 414 16.90 -23.03 -10.64
N ASN A 415 15.94 -23.88 -10.28
CA ASN A 415 14.57 -23.45 -10.06
C ASN A 415 14.47 -22.73 -8.71
N LEU A 416 13.69 -21.65 -8.68
CA LEU A 416 13.50 -20.79 -7.51
C LEU A 416 12.05 -20.80 -7.04
N SER A 417 11.83 -20.89 -5.73
CA SER A 417 10.53 -20.71 -5.09
C SER A 417 10.63 -19.68 -3.96
N ARG A 418 9.61 -18.85 -3.76
CA ARG A 418 9.57 -17.80 -2.74
C ARG A 418 8.25 -17.85 -1.96
N VAL A 419 8.33 -17.69 -0.65
CA VAL A 419 7.14 -17.55 0.22
C VAL A 419 7.36 -16.43 1.23
N LYS A 420 6.32 -15.62 1.47
CA LYS A 420 6.32 -14.62 2.56
C LYS A 420 5.94 -15.29 3.87
N VAL A 421 6.78 -15.12 4.89
CA VAL A 421 6.60 -15.69 6.23
C VAL A 421 6.59 -14.58 7.26
N MET A 422 5.53 -14.53 8.08
CA MET A 422 5.45 -13.63 9.23
C MET A 422 6.07 -14.31 10.45
N VAL A 423 7.08 -13.68 11.05
CA VAL A 423 7.72 -14.19 12.26
C VAL A 423 7.31 -13.35 13.47
N CYS A 424 6.87 -14.05 14.51
CA CYS A 424 6.39 -13.47 15.77
C CYS A 424 7.13 -14.14 16.94
N ASN A 425 8.01 -13.40 17.62
CA ASN A 425 8.71 -13.84 18.84
C ASN A 425 8.12 -13.19 20.09
#